data_AF-A0A3E0GUK8-F1
#
_entry.id   AF-A0A3E0GUK8-F1
#
_cell.length_a   1.000
_cell.length_b   1.000
_cell.length_c   1.000
_cell.angle_alpha   90.00
_cell.angle_beta   90.00
_cell.angle_gamma   90.00
#
_symmetry.space_group_name_H-M   'P 1'
#
loop_
_entity.id
_entity.type
_entity.pdbx_description
1 polymer ?
#
loop_
_entity_poly.entity_id
_entity_poly.type
_entity_poly.pdbx_seq_one_letter_code
_entity_poly.pdbx_strand_id
1 'polypeptide(L)' 'MAVVTSAANRNDHLELATVVDAVAPVKEPTGRPRKVRADKGDDYPPCRKAMSRRGIIARIARRVSSRPSAWVAIGT' A
#
# COMPACT_ATOMS: atom_id res chain seq x y z
N MET A 1 -8.23 -10.37 -12.94
CA MET A 1 -7.53 -10.87 -11.74
C MET A 1 -6.05 -10.89 -12.06
N ALA A 2 -5.19 -10.38 -11.18
CA ALA A 2 -3.74 -10.37 -11.36
C ALA A 2 -3.08 -11.00 -10.13
N VAL A 3 -2.03 -11.79 -10.34
CA VAL A 3 -1.26 -12.45 -9.27
C VAL A 3 0.20 -12.07 -9.48
N VAL A 4 0.85 -11.58 -8.42
CA VAL A 4 2.28 -11.26 -8.42
C VAL A 4 2.94 -12.17 -7.39
N THR A 5 3.97 -12.90 -7.81
CA THR A 5 4.78 -13.74 -6.92
C THR A 5 6.01 -12.95 -6.46
N SER A 6 6.26 -12.96 -5.15
CA SER A 6 7.44 -12.33 -4.54
C SER A 6 8.35 -13.40 -3.94
N ALA A 7 9.61 -13.01 -3.66
CA ALA A 7 10.52 -13.88 -2.93
C ALA A 7 10.02 -14.10 -1.49
N ALA A 8 10.32 -15.25 -0.90
CA ALA A 8 9.81 -15.66 0.41
C ALA A 8 10.07 -14.68 1.57
N ASN A 9 11.07 -13.79 1.44
CA ASN A 9 11.41 -12.78 2.45
C ASN A 9 11.19 -11.33 1.94
N ARG A 10 10.22 -11.14 1.05
CA ARG A 10 9.72 -9.82 0.66
C ARG A 10 8.40 -9.56 1.36
N ASN A 11 8.23 -8.34 1.84
CA ASN A 11 6.98 -7.96 2.46
C ASN A 11 5.96 -7.52 1.41
N ASP A 12 4.73 -7.98 1.54
CA ASP A 12 3.64 -7.77 0.59
C ASP A 12 3.35 -6.28 0.30
N HIS A 13 3.60 -5.38 1.26
CA HIS A 13 3.39 -3.94 1.07
C HIS A 13 4.26 -3.35 -0.05
N LEU A 14 5.39 -3.99 -0.38
CA LEU A 14 6.26 -3.57 -1.47
C LEU A 14 5.71 -3.92 -2.85
N GLU A 15 4.90 -4.98 -2.94
CA GLU A 15 4.38 -5.51 -4.20
C GLU A 15 3.02 -4.91 -4.59
N LEU A 16 2.38 -4.18 -3.67
CA LEU A 16 1.09 -3.52 -3.90
C LEU A 16 1.07 -2.64 -5.16
N ALA A 17 2.15 -1.90 -5.43
CA ALA A 17 2.25 -1.06 -6.62
C ALA A 17 2.31 -1.91 -7.91
N THR A 18 3.08 -3.00 -7.87
CA THR A 18 3.23 -3.97 -8.97
C THR A 18 1.90 -4.65 -9.28
N VAL A 19 1.17 -5.06 -8.26
CA VAL A 19 -0.16 -5.66 -8.41
C VAL A 19 -1.13 -4.66 -9.04
N VAL A 20 -1.13 -3.40 -8.60
CA VAL A 20 -1.99 -2.35 -9.16
C VAL A 20 -1.66 -2.05 -10.62
N ASP A 21 -0.39 -2.14 -11.04
CA ASP A 21 0.00 -2.02 -12.46
C ASP A 21 -0.44 -3.22 -13.30
N ALA A 22 -0.34 -4.43 -12.75
CA ALA A 22 -0.69 -5.67 -13.44
C ALA A 22 -2.20 -5.84 -13.63
N VAL A 23 -3.01 -5.18 -12.80
CA VAL A 23 -4.46 -5.13 -13.00
C VAL A 23 -4.76 -4.28 -14.23
N ALA A 24 -5.14 -4.96 -15.31
CA ALA A 24 -5.64 -4.30 -16.52
C ALA A 24 -6.74 -3.31 -16.13
N PRO A 25 -6.72 -2.10 -16.70
CA PRO A 25 -7.75 -1.11 -16.43
C PRO A 25 -9.14 -1.70 -16.69
N VAL A 26 -10.03 -1.56 -15.71
CA VAL A 26 -11.44 -1.92 -15.89
C VAL A 26 -11.98 -1.06 -17.03
N LYS A 27 -12.69 -1.67 -17.99
CA LYS A 27 -13.41 -1.00 -19.10
C LYS A 27 -14.60 -0.18 -18.58
N GLU A 28 -14.34 0.73 -17.66
CA GLU A 28 -15.26 1.79 -17.27
C GLU A 28 -15.04 2.99 -18.20
N PRO A 29 -16.02 3.91 -18.34
CA PRO A 29 -15.91 5.08 -19.22
C PRO A 29 -14.65 5.95 -18.99
N THR A 30 -13.97 5.77 -17.86
CA THR A 30 -12.77 6.52 -17.47
C THR A 30 -11.50 5.68 -17.35
N GLY A 31 -11.53 4.40 -17.74
CA GLY A 31 -10.34 3.59 -18.06
C GLY A 31 -9.28 3.41 -16.97
N ARG A 32 -9.40 3.98 -15.75
CA ARG A 32 -8.43 3.78 -14.68
C ARG A 32 -9.13 3.75 -13.31
N PRO A 33 -8.77 2.79 -12.43
CA PRO A 33 -9.34 2.74 -11.08
C PRO A 33 -8.97 3.98 -10.28
N ARG A 34 -9.97 4.75 -9.84
CA ARG A 34 -9.78 5.98 -9.03
C ARG A 34 -9.71 5.72 -7.54
N LYS A 35 -10.05 4.51 -7.10
CA LYS A 35 -10.10 4.11 -5.69
C LYS A 35 -9.56 2.68 -5.57
N VAL A 36 -8.78 2.44 -4.52
CA VAL A 36 -8.28 1.10 -4.18
C VAL A 36 -8.49 0.85 -2.70
N ARG A 37 -8.92 -0.37 -2.38
CA ARG A 37 -9.07 -0.82 -1.01
C ARG A 37 -7.92 -1.78 -0.71
N ALA A 38 -7.15 -1.46 0.32
CA ALA A 38 -5.99 -2.24 0.72
C ALA A 38 -6.11 -2.61 2.20
N ASP A 39 -5.43 -3.68 2.60
CA ASP A 39 -5.55 -4.22 3.94
C ASP A 39 -4.65 -3.46 4.94
N LYS A 40 -4.75 -3.77 6.23
CA LYS A 40 -3.91 -3.23 7.30
C LYS A 40 -2.41 -3.45 7.04
N GLY A 41 -2.06 -4.54 6.36
CA GLY A 41 -0.69 -4.84 5.93
C GLY A 41 -0.12 -3.83 4.92
N ASP A 42 -0.96 -3.08 4.23
CA ASP A 42 -0.55 -2.09 3.23
C ASP A 42 -0.46 -0.66 3.80
N ASP A 43 -0.69 -0.47 5.10
CA ASP A 43 -0.68 0.85 5.74
C ASP A 43 0.74 1.36 6.02
N TYR A 44 1.50 1.51 4.94
CA TYR A 44 2.85 2.05 4.94
C TYR A 44 2.94 3.33 4.08
N PRO A 45 3.80 4.30 4.45
CA PRO A 45 3.97 5.53 3.68
C PRO A 45 4.29 5.33 2.19
N PRO A 46 5.14 4.35 1.79
CA PRO A 46 5.43 4.08 0.37
C PRO A 46 4.19 3.65 -0.42
N CYS A 47 3.30 2.85 0.16
CA CYS A 47 2.06 2.38 -0.47
C CYS A 47 1.13 3.55 -0.78
N ARG A 48 0.92 4.43 0.22
CA ARG A 48 0.11 5.64 0.03
C ARG A 48 0.72 6.56 -1.03
N LYS A 49 2.05 6.77 -1.00
CA LYS A 49 2.76 7.60 -1.98
C LYS A 49 2.65 7.05 -3.40
N ALA A 50 2.76 5.72 -3.56
CA ALA A 50 2.62 5.05 -4.85
C ALA A 50 1.22 5.26 -5.44
N MET A 51 0.17 5.17 -4.61
CA MET A 51 -1.22 5.41 -5.03
C MET A 51 -1.50 6.87 -5.35
N SER A 52 -1.02 7.81 -4.52
CA SER A 52 -1.15 9.25 -4.78
C SER A 52 -0.50 9.66 -6.10
N ARG A 53 0.70 9.15 -6.41
CA ARG A 53 1.38 9.40 -7.70
C ARG A 53 0.57 8.94 -8.91
N ARG A 54 -0.30 7.95 -8.74
CA ARG A 54 -1.14 7.38 -9.79
C ARG A 54 -2.52 8.06 -9.88
N GLY A 55 -2.80 9.04 -9.02
CA GLY A 55 -4.11 9.67 -8.91
C GLY A 55 -5.17 8.75 -8.30
N ILE A 56 -4.75 7.73 -7.54
CA ILE A 56 -5.65 6.73 -6.95
C ILE A 56 -5.86 7.06 -5.47
N ILE A 57 -7.13 7.13 -5.07
CA ILE A 57 -7.51 7.34 -3.68
C ILE A 57 -7.36 6.00 -2.92
N ALA A 58 -6.36 5.95 -2.05
CA ALA A 58 -6.07 4.79 -1.20
C ALA A 58 -7.00 4.74 0.02
N ARG A 59 -7.84 3.70 0.11
CA ARG A 59 -8.61 3.36 1.32
C ARG A 59 -7.96 2.17 2.01
N ILE A 60 -6.97 2.46 2.84
CA ILE A 60 -6.19 1.45 3.57
C ILE A 60 -6.74 1.33 4.99
N ALA A 61 -6.96 0.10 5.47
CA ALA A 61 -7.31 -0.12 6.88
C ALA A 61 -6.12 0.35 7.76
N ARG A 62 -6.38 1.20 8.76
CA ARG A 62 -5.28 1.78 9.56
C ARG A 62 -4.60 0.72 10.42
N ARG A 63 -3.27 0.71 10.37
CA ARG A 63 -2.44 -0.04 11.31
C ARG A 63 -2.17 0.81 12.55
N VAL A 64 -2.85 0.50 13.64
CA VAL A 64 -2.43 1.00 14.97
C VAL A 64 -1.15 0.27 15.36
N SER A 65 -0.02 0.94 15.20
CA SER A 65 1.27 0.51 15.73
C SER A 65 1.32 0.87 17.21
N SER A 66 1.10 -0.10 18.11
CA SER A 66 1.40 0.05 19.54
C SER A 66 2.92 -0.01 19.77
N ARG A 67 3.65 0.99 19.28
CA ARG A 67 5.01 1.28 19.71
C ARG A 67 5.07 2.77 19.96
N PRO A 68 5.24 3.23 21.20
CA PRO A 68 5.57 4.63 21.42
C PRO A 68 6.92 4.87 20.72
N SER A 69 6.91 5.70 19.69
CA SER A 69 8.11 6.23 19.05
C SER A 69 8.67 7.34 19.95
N ALA A 70 9.14 6.94 21.12
CA ALA A 70 9.96 7.75 22.00
C ALA A 70 10.74 6.77 22.85
N TRP A 71 11.93 6.40 22.36
CA TRP A 71 12.95 5.94 23.28
C TRP A 71 13.22 7.10 24.22
N VAL A 72 12.70 6.93 25.43
CA VAL A 72 13.10 7.55 26.68
C VAL A 72 14.61 7.85 26.62
N ALA A 73 14.96 9.13 26.46
CA ALA A 73 16.28 9.62 26.78
C ALA A 73 16.38 9.68 28.32
N ILE A 74 16.74 8.56 28.94
CA ILE A 74 17.28 8.55 30.30
C ILE A 74 18.71 8.06 30.17
N GLY A 75 19.65 8.92 30.56
CA GLY A 75 21.04 8.54 30.77
C GLY A 75 22.04 9.51 30.15
N THR A 76 22.22 10.69 30.75
CA THR A 76 23.49 11.11 31.36
C THR A 76 23.29 12.37 32.20
#